data_AF-A0A316R5P8-F1
#
_entry.id   AF-A0A316R5P8-F1
#
_cell.length_a   1.000
_cell.length_b   1.000
_cell.length_c   1.000
_cell.angle_alpha   90.00
_cell.angle_beta   90.00
_cell.angle_gamma   90.00
#
_symmetry.space_group_name_H-M   'P 1'
#
loop_
_entity.id
_entity.type
_entity.pdbx_description
1 polymer ?
#
loop_
_entity_poly.entity_id
_entity_poly.type
_entity_poly.pdbx_seq_one_letter_code
_entity_poly.pdbx_strand_id
1 'polypeptide(L)'
;MFYALLFPQKTAPIQAAPSLPAPSGKRYALLICARNEEAVIGDLLESVRAQSYPQALLEAFVAADNCSDLTALIARQQGATVYERFDTAKVGKGYALQFLLSHIWKDRGQDAFDGYFILDADNILSLDFVSHMDQVFSQGHRIVTGYRASKNYGENWISAGYALWFLRESRFLNGA
;
A
#
# COMPACT_ATOMS: atom_id res chain seq x y z
N MET A 1 -34.03 -2.92 -26.26
CA MET A 1 -34.12 -1.45 -26.10
C MET A 1 -34.48 -1.19 -24.64
N PHE A 2 -33.48 -0.88 -23.81
CA PHE A 2 -33.69 -0.55 -22.38
C PHE A 2 -33.67 0.97 -22.26
N TYR A 3 -34.75 1.55 -21.73
CA TYR A 3 -34.75 2.95 -21.30
C TYR A 3 -34.48 3.00 -19.80
N ALA A 4 -33.52 3.81 -19.37
CA ALA A 4 -33.30 4.16 -17.97
C ALA A 4 -33.56 5.66 -17.80
N LEU A 5 -34.56 6.01 -16.99
CA LEU A 5 -34.82 7.38 -16.53
C LEU A 5 -33.93 7.66 -15.32
N LEU A 6 -32.88 8.45 -15.53
CA LEU A 6 -32.04 8.99 -14.45
C LEU A 6 -32.69 10.27 -13.92
N PHE A 7 -33.17 10.23 -12.67
CA PHE A 7 -33.50 11.44 -11.95
C PHE A 7 -32.20 12.14 -11.51
N PRO A 8 -32.06 13.47 -11.70
CA PRO A 8 -30.94 14.20 -11.11
C PRO A 8 -31.11 14.19 -9.59
N GLN A 9 -30.32 13.39 -8.88
CA GLN A 9 -30.15 13.60 -7.45
C GLN A 9 -29.41 14.93 -7.29
N LYS A 10 -30.02 15.87 -6.55
CA LYS A 10 -29.30 17.05 -6.05
C LYS A 10 -28.13 16.53 -5.22
N THR A 11 -26.92 16.67 -5.75
CA THR A 11 -25.70 16.40 -4.99
C THR A 11 -25.71 17.32 -3.78
N ALA A 12 -25.72 16.74 -2.57
CA ALA A 12 -25.41 17.52 -1.38
C ALA A 12 -24.06 18.22 -1.60
N PRO A 13 -23.88 19.47 -1.13
CA PRO A 13 -22.59 20.13 -1.20
C PRO A 13 -21.58 19.21 -0.51
N ILE A 14 -20.45 18.94 -1.19
CA ILE A 14 -19.32 18.24 -0.61
C ILE A 14 -18.92 19.07 0.62
N GLN A 15 -19.25 18.59 1.82
CA GLN A 15 -18.71 19.21 3.03
C GLN A 15 -17.19 19.16 2.90
N ALA A 16 -16.54 20.31 3.07
CA ALA A 16 -15.08 20.35 3.08
C ALA A 16 -14.59 19.30 4.08
N ALA A 17 -13.75 18.38 3.61
CA ALA A 17 -13.17 17.38 4.50
C ALA A 17 -12.52 18.12 5.68
N PRO A 18 -12.71 17.64 6.92
CA PRO A 18 -12.08 18.27 8.08
C PRO A 18 -10.57 18.40 7.84
N SER A 19 -9.99 19.55 8.21
CA SER A 19 -8.56 19.79 8.01
C SER A 19 -7.76 18.71 8.74
N LEU A 20 -6.97 17.95 7.98
CA LEU A 20 -6.12 16.92 8.55
C LEU A 20 -5.09 17.53 9.51
N PRO A 21 -4.79 16.88 10.64
CA PRO A 21 -3.74 17.36 11.55
C PRO A 21 -2.37 17.35 10.85
N ALA A 22 -1.35 17.99 11.42
CA ALA A 22 0.01 17.80 10.93
C ALA A 22 0.45 16.32 11.16
N PRO A 23 1.34 15.77 10.31
CA PRO A 23 1.93 14.46 10.56
C PRO A 23 2.58 14.40 11.95
N SER A 24 2.36 13.30 12.67
CA SER A 24 2.71 13.15 14.09
C SER A 24 4.12 12.59 14.31
N GLY A 25 4.79 12.12 13.26
CA GLY A 25 6.14 11.56 13.35
C GLY A 25 6.19 10.11 13.85
N LYS A 26 5.13 9.34 13.61
CA LYS A 26 5.05 7.90 13.89
C LYS A 26 6.06 7.10 13.07
N ARG A 27 6.54 6.00 13.64
CA ARG A 27 7.44 5.04 12.99
C ARG A 27 6.63 3.96 12.29
N TYR A 28 6.90 3.72 11.02
CA TYR A 28 6.15 2.79 10.18
C TYR A 28 7.03 1.69 9.59
N ALA A 29 6.50 0.47 9.63
CA ALA A 29 7.01 -0.64 8.85
C ALA A 29 6.21 -0.76 7.54
N LEU A 30 6.90 -0.86 6.40
CA LEU A 30 6.27 -1.09 5.09
C LEU A 30 6.49 -2.55 4.68
N LEU A 31 5.40 -3.32 4.60
CA LEU A 31 5.41 -4.77 4.46
C LEU A 31 5.02 -5.14 3.04
N ILE A 32 5.95 -5.78 2.35
CA ILE A 32 5.83 -6.12 0.94
C ILE A 32 6.04 -7.62 0.80
N CYS A 33 5.01 -8.33 0.34
CA CYS A 33 5.14 -9.74 -0.04
C CYS A 33 5.28 -9.79 -1.56
N ALA A 34 6.39 -10.32 -2.05
CA ALA A 34 6.72 -10.36 -3.46
C ALA A 34 7.00 -11.79 -3.92
N ARG A 35 6.55 -12.14 -5.12
CA ARG A 35 6.80 -13.43 -5.75
C ARG A 35 7.07 -13.24 -7.23
N ASN A 36 8.34 -13.33 -7.62
CA ASN A 36 8.82 -13.09 -8.96
C ASN A 36 8.42 -11.69 -9.51
N GLU A 37 8.75 -10.65 -8.75
CA GLU A 37 8.35 -9.25 -9.01
C GLU A 37 9.57 -8.37 -9.35
N GLU A 38 10.65 -8.96 -9.90
CA GLU A 38 11.89 -8.24 -10.20
C GLU A 38 11.70 -7.00 -11.10
N ALA A 39 10.67 -7.03 -11.95
CA ALA A 39 10.37 -5.95 -12.90
C ALA A 39 9.71 -4.71 -12.25
N VAL A 40 9.09 -4.85 -11.07
CA VAL A 40 8.25 -3.78 -10.48
C VAL A 40 8.64 -3.40 -9.06
N ILE A 41 9.24 -4.31 -8.29
CA ILE A 41 9.58 -4.06 -6.88
C ILE A 41 10.58 -2.90 -6.71
N GLY A 42 11.43 -2.68 -7.71
CA GLY A 42 12.36 -1.55 -7.75
C GLY A 42 11.62 -0.21 -7.70
N ASP A 43 10.61 -0.03 -8.56
CA ASP A 43 9.82 1.19 -8.65
C ASP A 43 9.09 1.49 -7.33
N LEU A 44 8.52 0.46 -6.69
CA LEU A 44 7.85 0.62 -5.40
C LEU A 44 8.83 1.15 -4.36
N LEU A 45 9.98 0.49 -4.19
CA LEU A 45 10.97 0.87 -3.18
C LEU A 45 11.59 2.24 -3.46
N GLU A 46 11.74 2.61 -4.73
CA GLU A 46 12.11 3.97 -5.11
C GLU A 46 11.05 4.99 -4.67
N SER A 47 9.76 4.71 -4.91
CA SER A 47 8.67 5.60 -4.46
C SER A 47 8.56 5.71 -2.93
N VAL A 48 8.96 4.66 -2.20
CA VAL A 48 9.07 4.69 -0.72
C VAL A 48 10.20 5.62 -0.27
N ARG A 49 11.37 5.56 -0.91
CA ARG A 49 12.48 6.48 -0.59
C ARG A 49 12.19 7.93 -1.00
N ALA A 50 11.34 8.13 -2.00
CA ALA A 50 10.91 9.44 -2.46
C ALA A 50 9.82 10.07 -1.57
N GLN A 51 9.32 9.38 -0.54
CA GLN A 51 8.33 9.95 0.35
C GLN A 51 8.86 11.22 1.04
N SER A 52 8.01 12.24 1.09
CA SER A 52 8.22 13.49 1.84
C SER A 52 8.25 13.31 3.36
N TYR A 53 7.95 12.10 3.84
CA TYR A 53 8.03 11.73 5.25
C TYR A 53 9.48 11.50 5.68
N PRO A 54 9.87 11.79 6.94
CA PRO A 54 11.23 11.54 7.41
C PRO A 54 11.63 10.06 7.25
N GLN A 55 12.63 9.80 6.40
CA GLN A 55 13.06 8.43 6.06
C GLN A 55 13.55 7.62 7.26
N ALA A 56 14.06 8.29 8.31
CA ALA A 56 14.45 7.63 9.57
C ALA A 56 13.26 7.00 10.34
N LEU A 57 12.03 7.37 9.99
CA LEU A 57 10.80 6.83 10.58
C LEU A 57 10.19 5.72 9.71
N LEU A 58 10.77 5.41 8.55
CA LEU A 58 10.27 4.40 7.62
C LEU A 58 11.27 3.25 7.52
N GLU A 59 10.77 2.02 7.63
CA GLU A 59 11.58 0.84 7.35
C GLU A 59 10.80 -0.10 6.42
N ALA A 60 11.40 -0.42 5.26
CA ALA A 60 10.81 -1.33 4.28
C ALA A 60 11.27 -2.77 4.53
N PHE A 61 10.31 -3.69 4.57
CA PHE A 61 10.49 -5.11 4.76
C PHE A 61 9.88 -5.88 3.60
N VAL A 62 10.67 -6.76 3.00
CA VAL A 62 10.23 -7.59 1.88
C VAL A 62 10.30 -9.06 2.28
N ALA A 63 9.18 -9.78 2.13
CA ALA A 63 9.18 -11.23 2.04
C ALA A 63 9.25 -11.64 0.58
N ALA A 64 10.39 -12.19 0.17
CA ALA A 64 10.55 -12.81 -1.15
C ALA A 64 10.06 -14.27 -1.06
N ASP A 65 8.80 -14.50 -1.44
CA ASP A 65 8.09 -15.76 -1.22
C ASP A 65 8.18 -16.69 -2.42
N ASN A 66 9.02 -17.71 -2.31
CA ASN A 66 9.31 -18.70 -3.34
C ASN A 66 9.76 -18.04 -4.66
N CYS A 67 10.56 -16.97 -4.56
CA CYS A 67 11.14 -16.31 -5.74
C CYS A 67 12.24 -17.17 -6.37
N SER A 68 12.30 -17.17 -7.69
CA SER A 68 13.36 -17.79 -8.50
C SER A 68 14.11 -16.78 -9.37
N ASP A 69 13.76 -15.50 -9.24
CA ASP A 69 14.26 -14.38 -10.03
C ASP A 69 15.10 -13.42 -9.14
N LEU A 70 15.40 -12.21 -9.62
CA LEU A 70 16.23 -11.23 -8.90
C LEU A 70 15.45 -10.40 -7.86
N THR A 71 14.18 -10.70 -7.56
CA THR A 71 13.34 -9.92 -6.63
C THR A 71 14.05 -9.61 -5.31
N ALA A 72 14.62 -10.63 -4.66
CA ALA A 72 15.27 -10.48 -3.36
C ALA A 72 16.54 -9.63 -3.44
N LEU A 73 17.31 -9.78 -4.54
CA LEU A 73 18.53 -9.01 -4.77
C LEU A 73 18.20 -7.52 -4.97
N ILE A 74 17.24 -7.22 -5.86
CA ILE A 74 16.82 -5.86 -6.16
C ILE A 74 16.30 -5.18 -4.89
N ALA A 75 15.44 -5.85 -4.12
CA ALA A 75 14.92 -5.30 -2.87
C ALA A 75 16.02 -4.91 -1.86
N ARG A 76 17.05 -5.76 -1.72
CA ARG A 76 18.22 -5.46 -0.86
C ARG A 76 19.00 -4.26 -1.36
N GLN A 77 19.27 -4.20 -2.66
CA GLN A 77 20.00 -3.07 -3.27
C GLN A 77 19.25 -1.75 -3.10
N GLN A 78 17.92 -1.80 -3.07
CA GLN A 78 17.05 -0.65 -2.82
C GLN A 78 16.92 -0.30 -1.33
N GLY A 79 17.66 -0.96 -0.43
CA GLY A 79 17.73 -0.64 1.00
C GLY A 79 16.64 -1.26 1.86
N ALA A 80 15.86 -2.21 1.34
CA ALA A 80 14.89 -2.93 2.15
C ALA A 80 15.54 -4.07 2.95
N THR A 81 14.99 -4.37 4.12
CA THR A 81 15.29 -5.60 4.86
C THR A 81 14.54 -6.76 4.21
N VAL A 82 15.25 -7.78 3.71
CA VAL A 82 14.65 -8.86 2.91
C VAL A 82 14.78 -10.21 3.61
N TYR A 83 13.64 -10.88 3.77
CA TYR A 83 13.55 -12.27 4.24
C TYR A 83 13.09 -13.15 3.08
N GLU A 84 13.89 -14.15 2.74
CA GLU A 84 13.55 -15.13 1.72
C GLU A 84 12.81 -16.30 2.34
N ARG A 85 11.68 -16.67 1.72
CA ARG A 85 10.83 -17.77 2.17
C ARG A 85 10.76 -18.82 1.08
N PHE A 86 11.04 -20.08 1.43
CA PHE A 86 10.92 -21.22 0.54
C PHE A 86 10.00 -22.26 1.18
N ASP A 87 8.70 -22.13 0.89
CA ASP A 87 7.65 -22.97 1.46
C ASP A 87 6.53 -23.15 0.43
N THR A 88 6.51 -24.32 -0.18
CA THR A 88 5.52 -24.72 -1.20
C THR A 88 4.29 -25.39 -0.61
N ALA A 89 4.27 -25.65 0.71
CA ALA A 89 3.14 -26.26 1.39
C ALA A 89 2.14 -25.20 1.90
N LYS A 90 2.64 -24.09 2.43
CA LYS A 90 1.81 -22.97 2.92
C LYS A 90 1.87 -21.80 1.94
N VAL A 91 1.17 -21.93 0.81
CA VAL A 91 1.18 -20.90 -0.24
C VAL A 91 0.12 -19.83 0.04
N GLY A 92 0.46 -18.57 -0.23
CA GLY A 92 -0.49 -17.45 -0.23
C GLY A 92 -0.02 -16.25 0.59
N LYS A 93 -0.56 -15.08 0.26
CA LYS A 93 -0.16 -13.79 0.84
C LYS A 93 -0.26 -13.76 2.37
N GLY A 94 -1.28 -14.40 2.94
CA GLY A 94 -1.44 -14.48 4.40
C GLY A 94 -0.28 -15.19 5.11
N TYR A 95 0.21 -16.29 4.56
CA TYR A 95 1.36 -17.02 5.12
C TYR A 95 2.67 -16.25 4.92
N ALA A 96 2.87 -15.63 3.76
CA ALA A 96 4.03 -14.76 3.51
C ALA A 96 4.05 -13.56 4.47
N LEU A 97 2.89 -12.95 4.72
CA LEU A 97 2.76 -11.82 5.64
C LEU A 97 3.01 -12.24 7.10
N GLN A 98 2.47 -13.39 7.52
CA GLN A 98 2.73 -13.94 8.85
C GLN A 98 4.23 -14.27 9.03
N PHE A 99 4.86 -14.85 8.01
CA PHE A 99 6.30 -15.09 7.99
C PHE A 99 7.07 -13.77 8.16
N LEU A 100 6.70 -12.73 7.39
CA LEU A 100 7.36 -11.43 7.45
C LEU A 100 7.23 -10.78 8.84
N LEU A 101 6.01 -10.72 9.37
CA LEU A 101 5.72 -10.16 10.69
C LEU A 101 6.49 -10.88 11.81
N SER A 102 6.55 -12.21 11.77
CA SER A 102 7.28 -12.97 12.79
C SER A 102 8.77 -12.67 12.81
N HIS A 103 9.38 -12.42 11.64
CA HIS A 103 10.78 -11.99 11.55
C HIS A 103 10.96 -10.55 12.04
N ILE A 104 10.09 -9.62 11.63
CA ILE A 104 10.15 -8.22 12.10
C ILE A 104 10.06 -8.17 13.63
N TRP A 105 9.10 -8.87 14.22
CA TRP A 105 8.93 -8.88 15.68
C TRP A 105 10.10 -9.52 16.41
N LYS A 106 10.75 -10.52 15.81
CA LYS A 106 11.95 -11.13 16.36
C LYS A 106 13.16 -10.18 16.30
N ASP A 107 13.33 -9.47 15.19
CA ASP A 107 14.55 -8.70 14.91
C ASP A 107 14.46 -7.24 15.36
N ARG A 108 13.26 -6.70 15.56
CA ARG A 108 13.02 -5.31 16.02
C ARG A 108 12.25 -5.22 17.33
N GLY A 109 11.48 -6.25 17.68
CA GLY A 109 10.50 -6.21 18.77
C GLY A 109 9.08 -5.89 18.28
N GLN A 110 8.08 -6.24 19.08
CA GLN A 110 6.66 -6.04 18.71
C GLN A 110 6.25 -4.57 18.71
N ASP A 111 6.85 -3.77 19.59
CA ASP A 111 6.54 -2.34 19.79
C ASP A 111 7.50 -1.41 19.03
N ALA A 112 8.25 -1.92 18.06
CA ALA A 112 9.24 -1.14 17.32
C ALA A 112 8.62 -0.09 16.38
N PHE A 113 7.36 -0.28 15.99
CA PHE A 113 6.63 0.53 15.02
C PHE A 113 5.25 0.87 15.55
N ASP A 114 4.80 2.10 15.27
CA ASP A 114 3.47 2.59 15.61
C ASP A 114 2.39 2.11 14.63
N GLY A 115 2.80 1.71 13.43
CA GLY A 115 1.89 1.24 12.38
C GLY A 115 2.59 0.44 11.28
N TYR A 116 1.77 -0.26 10.51
CA TYR A 116 2.20 -1.17 9.45
C TYR A 116 1.45 -0.82 8.16
N PHE A 117 2.19 -0.55 7.08
CA PHE A 117 1.65 -0.48 5.73
C PHE A 117 1.78 -1.84 5.06
N ILE A 118 0.71 -2.35 4.46
CA ILE A 118 0.76 -3.57 3.64
C ILE A 118 0.62 -3.14 2.18
N LEU A 119 1.67 -3.35 1.39
CA LEU A 119 1.74 -2.89 0.00
C LEU A 119 1.95 -4.09 -0.94
N ASP A 120 1.35 -4.02 -2.13
CA ASP A 120 1.68 -4.95 -3.22
C ASP A 120 2.98 -4.48 -3.91
N ALA A 121 3.76 -5.42 -4.43
CA ALA A 121 5.08 -5.14 -5.03
C ALA A 121 5.00 -4.26 -6.29
N ASP A 122 3.83 -4.17 -6.92
CA ASP A 122 3.56 -3.38 -8.13
C ASP A 122 2.98 -1.98 -7.83
N ASN A 123 2.83 -1.62 -6.55
CA ASN A 123 2.28 -0.31 -6.17
C ASN A 123 3.31 0.81 -6.36
N ILE A 124 2.83 1.99 -6.70
CA ILE A 124 3.62 3.23 -6.76
C ILE A 124 2.95 4.24 -5.84
N LEU A 125 3.70 4.76 -4.88
CA LEU A 125 3.18 5.72 -3.91
C LEU A 125 3.32 7.15 -4.44
N SER A 126 2.32 8.01 -4.15
CA SER A 126 2.51 9.46 -4.30
C SER A 126 3.52 9.96 -3.27
N LEU A 127 4.23 11.06 -3.56
CA LEU A 127 5.30 11.60 -2.68
C LEU A 127 4.81 11.94 -1.27
N ASP A 128 3.52 12.21 -1.11
CA ASP A 128 2.85 12.63 0.11
C ASP A 128 1.98 11.53 0.73
N PHE A 129 2.04 10.30 0.21
CA PHE A 129 1.18 9.20 0.64
C PHE A 129 1.31 8.92 2.14
N VAL A 130 2.52 8.68 2.63
CA VAL A 130 2.73 8.34 4.05
C VAL A 130 2.31 9.47 4.97
N SER A 131 2.58 10.72 4.57
CA SER A 131 2.17 11.91 5.32
C SER A 131 0.65 11.93 5.50
N HIS A 132 -0.14 11.78 4.42
CA HIS A 132 -1.60 11.75 4.51
C HIS A 132 -2.12 10.59 5.35
N MET A 133 -1.51 9.41 5.20
CA MET A 133 -1.89 8.24 5.98
C MET A 133 -1.62 8.42 7.49
N ASP A 134 -0.50 9.04 7.86
CA ASP A 134 -0.17 9.38 9.26
C ASP A 134 -1.17 10.39 9.83
N GLN A 135 -1.56 11.42 9.07
CA GLN A 135 -2.55 12.39 9.52
C GLN A 135 -3.89 11.75 9.86
N VAL A 136 -4.36 10.84 9.01
CA VAL A 136 -5.61 10.10 9.25
C VAL A 136 -5.43 9.14 10.42
N PHE A 137 -4.38 8.33 10.42
CA PHE A 137 -4.11 7.37 11.50
C PHE A 137 -3.97 8.05 12.88
N SER A 138 -3.44 9.26 12.93
CA SER A 138 -3.29 10.06 14.15
C SER A 138 -4.60 10.57 14.73
N GLN A 139 -5.73 10.43 14.03
CA GLN A 139 -7.07 10.73 14.57
C GLN A 139 -7.62 9.61 15.47
N GLY A 140 -6.86 8.52 15.68
CA GLY A 140 -7.28 7.39 16.52
C GLY A 140 -7.92 6.23 15.75
N HIS A 141 -7.89 6.26 14.41
CA HIS A 141 -8.35 5.15 13.58
C HIS A 141 -7.44 3.94 13.74
N ARG A 142 -8.02 2.75 13.94
CA ARG A 142 -7.25 1.51 14.08
C ARG A 142 -6.77 0.93 12.76
N ILE A 143 -7.52 1.18 11.68
CA ILE A 143 -7.25 0.72 10.32
C ILE A 143 -7.56 1.87 9.38
N VAL A 144 -6.64 2.15 8.46
CA VAL A 144 -6.79 3.18 7.43
C VAL A 144 -6.51 2.53 6.08
N THR A 145 -7.39 2.77 5.11
CA THR A 145 -7.22 2.26 3.75
C THR A 145 -6.86 3.43 2.82
N GLY A 146 -5.76 3.29 2.10
CA GLY A 146 -5.35 4.27 1.09
C GLY A 146 -6.23 4.20 -0.16
N TYR A 147 -6.33 5.32 -0.87
CA TYR A 147 -6.97 5.35 -2.18
C TYR A 147 -6.10 4.63 -3.22
N ARG A 148 -6.70 3.74 -4.00
CA ARG A 148 -6.02 3.01 -5.08
C ARG A 148 -6.50 3.51 -6.43
N ALA A 149 -5.55 3.84 -7.31
CA ALA A 149 -5.78 4.15 -8.70
C ALA A 149 -5.05 3.16 -9.61
N SER A 150 -5.48 3.03 -10.86
CA SER A 150 -4.77 2.20 -11.84
C SER A 150 -3.64 2.98 -12.49
N LYS A 151 -2.42 2.43 -12.45
CA LYS A 151 -1.24 2.92 -13.20
C LYS A 151 -1.49 2.91 -14.71
N ASN A 152 -2.33 1.98 -15.20
CA ASN A 152 -2.48 1.67 -16.63
C ASN A 152 -3.87 2.05 -17.16
N TYR A 153 -4.49 3.10 -16.60
CA TYR A 153 -5.87 3.53 -16.92
C TYR A 153 -6.17 3.58 -18.43
N GLY A 154 -5.21 4.01 -19.24
CA GLY A 154 -5.37 4.21 -20.68
C GLY A 154 -4.75 3.13 -21.58
N GLU A 155 -4.13 2.09 -21.02
CA GLU A 155 -3.40 1.11 -21.84
C GLU A 155 -4.33 0.11 -22.52
N ASN A 156 -5.43 -0.28 -21.88
CA ASN A 156 -6.46 -1.09 -22.49
C ASN A 156 -7.82 -0.93 -21.79
N TRP A 157 -8.88 -1.33 -22.48
CA TRP A 157 -10.26 -1.25 -22.00
C TRP A 157 -10.53 -2.02 -20.70
N ILE A 158 -9.75 -3.06 -20.38
CA ILE A 158 -9.91 -3.84 -19.14
C ILE A 158 -9.33 -3.05 -17.95
N SER A 159 -8.11 -2.50 -18.07
CA SER A 159 -7.51 -1.69 -17.01
C SER A 159 -8.29 -0.38 -16.78
N ALA A 160 -8.84 0.22 -17.84
CA ALA A 160 -9.78 1.34 -17.75
C ALA A 160 -11.05 0.97 -16.95
N GLY A 161 -11.61 -0.21 -17.21
CA GLY A 161 -12.78 -0.74 -16.50
C GLY A 161 -12.52 -0.92 -15.00
N TYR A 162 -11.41 -1.56 -14.63
CA TYR A 162 -11.00 -1.72 -13.23
C TYR A 162 -10.79 -0.37 -12.53
N ALA A 163 -10.20 0.60 -13.22
CA ALA A 163 -9.96 1.90 -12.64
C ALA A 163 -11.24 2.69 -12.39
N LEU A 164 -12.21 2.64 -13.31
CA LEU A 164 -13.54 3.21 -13.10
C LEU A 164 -14.25 2.54 -11.92
N TRP A 165 -14.09 1.23 -11.77
CA TRP A 165 -14.60 0.51 -10.61
C TRP A 165 -13.96 0.98 -9.30
N PHE A 166 -12.63 1.10 -9.22
CA PHE A 166 -11.93 1.61 -8.03
C PHE A 166 -12.34 3.04 -7.68
N LEU A 167 -12.50 3.91 -8.68
CA LEU A 167 -13.02 5.27 -8.51
C LEU A 167 -14.43 5.28 -7.93
N ARG A 168 -15.31 4.41 -8.43
CA ARG A 168 -16.68 4.24 -7.91
C ARG A 168 -16.63 3.78 -6.45
N GLU A 169 -15.95 2.67 -6.16
CA GLU A 169 -15.88 2.11 -4.81
C GLU A 169 -15.31 3.12 -3.80
N SER A 170 -14.23 3.82 -4.14
CA SER A 170 -13.67 4.85 -3.26
C SER A 170 -14.64 5.99 -2.99
N ARG A 171 -15.48 6.39 -3.95
CA ARG A 171 -16.43 7.49 -3.75
C ARG A 171 -17.64 7.08 -2.92
N PHE A 172 -18.12 5.85 -3.08
CA PHE A 172 -19.37 5.42 -2.45
C PHE A 172 -19.17 4.69 -1.12
N LEU A 173 -18.00 4.10 -0.86
CA LEU A 173 -17.71 3.46 0.44
C LEU A 173 -17.04 4.39 1.45
N ASN A 174 -16.31 5.42 1.02
CA ASN A 174 -15.68 6.38 1.95
C ASN A 174 -16.62 7.52 2.40
N GLY A 175 -17.83 7.59 1.84
CA GLY A 175 -18.84 8.61 2.18
C GLY A 175 -20.04 8.07 2.97
N ALA A 176 -19.96 6.84 3.47
CA ALA A 176 -21.01 6.18 4.26
C ALA A 176 -20.67 6.17 5.76
#